data_AF-A0A7S1ZA88-F1
#
_entry.id   AF-A0A7S1ZA88-F1
#
_cell.length_a   1.000
_cell.length_b   1.000
_cell.length_c   1.000
_cell.angle_alpha   90.00
_cell.angle_beta   90.00
_cell.angle_gamma   90.00
#
_symmetry.space_group_name_H-M   'P 1'
#
loop_
_entity.id
_entity.type
_entity.pdbx_description
1 polymer ?
#
loop_
_entity_poly.entity_id
_entity_poly.type
_entity_poly.pdbx_seq_one_letter_code
_entity_poly.pdbx_strand_id
1 'polypeptide(L)'
;NAVRRDAGDGGAGGGAGGMTSSMIGAAGSGGATNSGSAAIVRLPKAVAMFASRACRGSIMIGTALSSKEMERVVRRMRDVDAPWDCPHGRPTMRHVKDLTKSLLDDERAATRRAAGPGLAVPGDLLTQP
;
A
#
# COMPACT_ATOMS: atom_id res chain seq x y z
N ASN A 1 10.72 20.09 -33.40
CA ASN A 1 11.82 19.41 -34.10
C ASN A 1 13.14 20.03 -33.63
N ALA A 2 13.83 19.38 -32.68
CA ALA A 2 15.25 19.52 -32.39
C ALA A 2 15.57 18.64 -31.18
N VAL A 3 16.17 17.50 -31.49
CA VAL A 3 16.76 16.54 -30.56
C VAL A 3 17.93 17.18 -29.82
N ARG A 4 17.98 17.03 -28.49
CA ARG A 4 19.25 16.97 -27.76
C ARG A 4 19.29 15.69 -26.94
N ARG A 5 20.05 14.74 -27.48
CA ARG A 5 20.71 13.67 -26.73
C ARG A 5 21.96 14.28 -26.15
N ASP A 6 22.18 14.09 -24.86
CA ASP A 6 23.53 14.11 -24.30
C ASP A 6 23.75 12.80 -23.56
N ALA A 7 24.66 12.03 -24.14
CA ALA A 7 25.28 10.86 -23.54
C ALA A 7 26.40 11.32 -22.62
N GLY A 8 26.57 10.61 -21.50
CA GLY A 8 27.66 10.81 -20.55
C GLY A 8 27.96 9.49 -19.85
N ASP A 9 29.17 9.03 -20.10
CA ASP A 9 29.84 7.76 -19.83
C ASP A 9 30.62 7.75 -18.49
N GLY A 10 31.02 6.55 -18.05
CA GLY A 10 31.96 6.27 -16.95
C GLY A 10 31.27 5.84 -15.65
N GLY A 11 31.41 4.62 -15.09
CA GLY A 11 32.46 3.61 -15.22
C GLY A 11 33.34 3.57 -13.97
N ALA A 12 33.08 2.66 -13.02
CA ALA A 12 34.06 1.96 -12.14
C ALA A 12 33.39 1.40 -10.86
N GLY A 13 33.79 0.19 -10.45
CA GLY A 13 33.59 -0.29 -9.07
C GLY A 13 33.19 -1.76 -8.95
N GLY A 14 34.10 -2.67 -9.28
CA GLY A 14 34.00 -4.07 -8.85
C GLY A 14 34.23 -4.19 -7.35
N GLY A 15 33.41 -5.00 -6.68
CA GLY A 15 33.54 -5.32 -5.27
C GLY A 15 32.82 -6.64 -4.98
N ALA A 16 33.54 -7.75 -5.10
CA ALA A 16 33.11 -9.04 -4.58
C ALA A 16 33.13 -8.98 -3.05
N GLY A 17 31.98 -9.16 -2.41
CA GLY A 17 31.84 -9.32 -0.97
C GLY A 17 30.76 -10.35 -0.70
N GLY A 18 31.16 -11.54 -0.26
CA GLY A 18 30.26 -12.66 0.02
C GLY A 18 29.24 -12.31 1.10
N MET A 19 27.97 -12.54 0.80
CA MET A 19 26.91 -12.55 1.81
C MET A 19 27.05 -13.88 2.56
N THR A 20 27.79 -13.82 3.68
CA THR A 20 27.72 -14.85 4.71
C THR A 20 26.28 -14.88 5.21
N SER A 21 25.72 -16.10 5.27
CA SER A 21 24.40 -16.38 5.80
C SER A 21 24.28 -15.93 7.25
N SER A 22 23.90 -14.68 7.48
CA SER A 22 23.49 -14.19 8.79
C SER A 22 22.06 -14.65 9.04
N MET A 23 21.92 -15.88 9.51
CA MET A 23 20.74 -16.34 10.23
C MET A 23 20.67 -15.59 11.57
N ILE A 24 20.01 -14.44 11.58
CA ILE A 24 19.48 -13.83 12.80
C ILE A 24 18.09 -13.27 12.51
N GLY A 25 17.07 -14.02 12.93
CA GLY A 25 15.67 -13.68 12.73
C GLY A 25 14.83 -14.18 13.89
N ALA A 26 14.97 -13.47 15.02
CA ALA A 26 14.04 -13.30 16.13
C ALA A 26 12.96 -14.38 16.36
N ALA A 27 13.08 -15.04 17.51
CA ALA A 27 11.96 -15.63 18.23
C ALA A 27 10.85 -14.57 18.41
N GLY A 28 9.81 -14.65 17.59
CA GLY A 28 8.55 -13.96 17.80
C GLY A 28 7.65 -14.79 18.69
N SER A 29 7.32 -14.25 19.86
CA SER A 29 6.41 -14.84 20.84
C SER A 29 5.01 -15.08 20.25
N GLY A 30 4.58 -16.33 20.27
CA GLY A 30 3.18 -16.73 20.10
C GLY A 30 2.92 -17.94 20.98
N GLY A 31 2.24 -17.72 22.11
CA GLY A 31 2.10 -18.69 23.21
C GLY A 31 1.59 -20.06 22.77
N ALA A 32 2.26 -21.10 23.24
CA ALA A 32 1.80 -22.48 23.17
C ALA A 32 0.59 -22.65 24.10
N THR A 33 -0.62 -22.44 23.58
CA THR A 33 -1.83 -22.92 24.25
C THR A 33 -1.91 -24.43 24.01
N ASN A 34 -1.58 -25.21 25.04
CA ASN A 34 -1.85 -26.65 25.07
C ASN A 34 -3.37 -26.87 25.14
N SER A 35 -4.02 -26.92 23.99
CA SER A 35 -5.38 -27.43 23.84
C SER A 35 -5.33 -28.54 22.81
N GLY A 36 -5.70 -29.76 23.23
CA GLY A 36 -5.60 -31.01 22.48
C GLY A 36 -6.36 -30.97 21.16
N SER A 37 -5.76 -30.34 20.17
CA SER A 37 -6.20 -30.25 18.78
C SER A 37 -5.18 -31.01 17.96
N ALA A 38 -5.67 -31.91 17.08
CA ALA A 38 -4.82 -32.66 16.17
C ALA A 38 -3.76 -31.73 15.58
N ALA A 39 -2.48 -32.00 15.84
CA ALA A 39 -1.38 -31.13 15.44
C ALA A 39 -1.46 -30.92 13.93
N ILE A 40 -1.98 -29.77 13.51
CA ILE A 40 -2.16 -29.48 12.09
C ILE A 40 -0.76 -29.30 11.53
N VAL A 41 -0.27 -30.29 10.79
CA VAL A 41 1.03 -30.23 10.13
C VAL A 41 0.95 -29.12 9.06
N ARG A 42 1.53 -27.97 9.37
CA ARG A 42 1.62 -26.85 8.42
C ARG A 42 2.80 -27.09 7.50
N LEU A 43 2.53 -27.50 6.27
CA LEU A 43 3.56 -27.65 5.24
C LEU A 43 3.91 -26.26 4.67
N PRO A 44 5.12 -25.71 4.93
CA PRO A 44 5.44 -24.32 4.56
C PRO A 44 5.35 -24.07 3.05
N LYS A 45 5.71 -25.08 2.24
CA LYS A 45 5.63 -25.02 0.78
C LYS A 45 4.18 -24.87 0.30
N ALA A 46 3.24 -25.61 0.89
CA ALA A 46 1.83 -25.51 0.51
C ALA A 46 1.27 -24.13 0.87
N VAL A 47 1.60 -23.62 2.06
CA VAL A 47 1.20 -22.26 2.50
C VAL A 47 1.72 -21.21 1.52
N ALA A 48 2.99 -21.27 1.14
CA ALA A 48 3.57 -20.34 0.17
C ALA A 48 2.91 -20.43 -1.22
N MET A 49 2.56 -21.64 -1.68
CA MET A 49 1.83 -21.84 -2.94
C MET A 49 0.43 -21.24 -2.91
N PHE A 50 -0.33 -21.42 -1.81
CA PHE A 50 -1.64 -20.82 -1.65
C PHE A 50 -1.57 -19.30 -1.56
N ALA A 51 -0.61 -18.76 -0.80
CA ALA A 51 -0.37 -17.32 -0.71
C ALA A 51 -0.06 -16.71 -2.09
N SER A 52 0.82 -17.34 -2.86
CA SER A 52 1.18 -16.91 -4.21
C SER A 52 -0.02 -16.92 -5.16
N ARG A 53 -0.84 -17.97 -5.12
CA ARG A 53 -2.07 -18.07 -5.92
C ARG A 53 -3.07 -16.98 -5.56
N ALA A 54 -3.30 -16.75 -4.27
CA ALA A 54 -4.19 -15.69 -3.79
C ALA A 54 -3.72 -14.30 -4.27
N CYS A 55 -2.42 -14.01 -4.19
CA CYS A 55 -1.91 -12.72 -4.64
C CYS A 55 -2.02 -12.49 -6.14
N ARG A 56 -1.72 -13.50 -6.97
CA ARG A 56 -1.80 -13.37 -8.43
C ARG A 56 -3.25 -13.38 -8.94
N GLY A 57 -4.18 -13.98 -8.19
CA GLY A 57 -5.61 -13.97 -8.49
C GLY A 57 -6.38 -12.79 -7.88
N SER A 58 -5.71 -11.93 -7.11
CA SER A 58 -6.33 -10.75 -6.51
C SER A 58 -6.45 -9.60 -7.52
N ILE A 59 -7.29 -8.62 -7.19
CA ILE A 59 -7.39 -7.36 -7.94
C ILE A 59 -6.06 -6.61 -7.81
N MET A 60 -5.51 -6.15 -8.94
CA MET A 60 -4.24 -5.45 -8.96
C MET A 60 -4.40 -3.96 -8.65
N ILE A 61 -3.37 -3.36 -8.06
CA ILE A 61 -3.31 -1.91 -7.85
C ILE A 61 -3.33 -1.23 -9.23
N GLY A 62 -4.15 -0.19 -9.37
CA GLY A 62 -4.35 0.51 -10.64
C GLY A 62 -5.46 -0.05 -11.52
N THR A 63 -6.08 -1.19 -11.15
CA THR A 63 -7.30 -1.65 -11.80
C THR A 63 -8.47 -0.75 -11.43
N ALA A 64 -9.12 -0.14 -12.43
CA ALA A 64 -10.35 0.62 -12.24
C ALA A 64 -11.49 -0.32 -11.83
N LEU A 65 -12.24 0.06 -10.80
CA LEU A 65 -13.35 -0.72 -10.26
C LEU A 65 -14.64 0.12 -10.28
N SER A 66 -15.75 -0.52 -10.62
CA SER A 66 -17.09 0.03 -10.40
C SER A 66 -17.48 -0.03 -8.93
N SER A 67 -18.46 0.79 -8.52
CA SER A 67 -18.96 0.80 -7.14
C SER A 67 -19.46 -0.57 -6.67
N LYS A 68 -20.12 -1.33 -7.55
CA LYS A 68 -20.60 -2.70 -7.25
C LYS A 68 -19.45 -3.67 -7.02
N GLU A 69 -18.33 -3.51 -7.72
CA GLU A 69 -17.14 -4.35 -7.53
C GLU A 69 -16.43 -4.03 -6.24
N MET A 70 -16.27 -2.76 -5.91
CA MET A 70 -15.71 -2.31 -4.63
C MET A 70 -16.52 -2.85 -3.44
N GLU A 71 -17.84 -2.71 -3.48
CA GLU A 71 -18.73 -3.25 -2.45
C GLU A 71 -18.58 -4.77 -2.31
N ARG A 72 -18.53 -5.50 -3.42
CA ARG A 72 -18.36 -6.96 -3.42
C ARG A 72 -17.06 -7.39 -2.76
N VAL A 73 -15.97 -6.63 -2.93
CA VAL A 73 -14.68 -6.92 -2.29
C VAL A 73 -14.82 -6.79 -0.77
N VAL A 74 -15.32 -5.65 -0.29
CA VAL A 74 -15.49 -5.39 1.15
C VAL A 74 -16.45 -6.39 1.78
N ARG A 75 -17.56 -6.72 1.10
CA ARG A 75 -18.55 -7.66 1.61
C ARG A 75 -17.99 -9.07 1.78
N ARG A 76 -17.13 -9.55 0.87
CA ARG A 76 -16.50 -10.88 0.98
C ARG A 76 -15.53 -10.98 2.16
N MET A 77 -14.93 -9.87 2.59
CA MET A 77 -13.99 -9.89 3.73
C MET A 77 -14.66 -10.31 5.04
N ARG A 78 -15.99 -10.17 5.17
CA ARG A 78 -16.72 -10.61 6.37
C ARG A 78 -16.71 -12.13 6.56
N ASP A 79 -16.56 -12.89 5.47
CA ASP A 79 -16.63 -14.35 5.47
C ASP A 79 -15.22 -14.98 5.62
N VAL A 80 -14.17 -14.15 5.72
CA VAL A 80 -12.77 -14.58 5.82
C VAL A 80 -12.30 -14.46 7.26
N ASP A 81 -11.61 -15.49 7.76
CA ASP A 81 -10.95 -15.45 9.07
C ASP A 81 -9.73 -14.51 9.04
N ALA A 82 -9.63 -13.60 10.01
CA ALA A 82 -8.56 -12.61 10.12
C ALA A 82 -8.35 -11.75 8.86
N PRO A 83 -9.36 -10.98 8.41
CA PRO A 83 -9.30 -10.26 7.14
C PRO A 83 -8.33 -9.07 7.14
N TRP A 84 -7.72 -8.71 8.27
CA TRP A 84 -6.84 -7.54 8.44
C TRP A 84 -5.44 -7.73 7.87
N ASP A 85 -4.97 -8.96 7.68
CA ASP A 85 -3.67 -9.28 7.10
C ASP A 85 -3.81 -10.19 5.89
N CYS A 86 -3.04 -9.91 4.84
CA CYS A 86 -2.93 -10.80 3.69
C CYS A 86 -2.06 -12.03 4.05
N PRO A 87 -2.05 -13.11 3.23
CA PRO A 87 -1.25 -14.31 3.54
C PRO A 87 0.28 -14.08 3.51
N HIS A 88 0.73 -12.88 3.13
CA HIS A 88 2.13 -12.44 3.21
C HIS A 88 2.38 -11.43 4.35
N GLY A 89 1.38 -11.14 5.20
CA GLY A 89 1.48 -10.23 6.33
C GLY A 89 1.36 -8.74 5.99
N ARG A 90 0.77 -8.39 4.83
CA ARG A 90 0.46 -6.97 4.52
C ARG A 90 -0.93 -6.60 5.05
N PRO A 91 -1.08 -5.42 5.66
CA PRO A 91 -2.38 -4.96 6.14
C PRO A 91 -3.33 -4.72 4.96
N THR A 92 -4.55 -5.23 5.06
CA THR A 92 -5.58 -5.13 3.99
C THR A 92 -6.47 -3.89 4.15
N MET A 93 -6.73 -3.46 5.38
CA MET A 93 -7.59 -2.32 5.72
C MET A 93 -7.02 -1.55 6.92
N ARG A 94 -7.28 -0.25 6.96
CA ARG A 94 -6.92 0.62 8.08
C ARG A 94 -8.07 1.56 8.41
N HIS A 95 -8.22 1.87 9.69
CA HIS A 95 -9.20 2.87 10.12
C HIS A 95 -8.70 4.27 9.75
N VAL A 96 -9.49 4.98 8.95
CA VAL A 96 -9.24 6.39 8.64
C VAL A 96 -10.05 7.22 9.64
N LYS A 97 -9.39 8.15 10.32
CA LYS A 97 -10.01 9.09 11.27
C LYS A 97 -9.88 10.52 10.76
N ASP A 98 -10.63 11.44 11.37
CA ASP A 98 -10.59 12.88 11.06
C ASP A 98 -10.90 13.21 9.58
N LEU A 99 -11.85 12.47 8.98
CA LEU A 99 -12.19 12.60 7.56
C LEU A 99 -12.54 14.05 7.18
N THR A 100 -13.31 14.76 8.01
CA THR A 100 -13.68 16.16 7.75
C THR A 100 -12.46 17.04 7.56
N LYS A 101 -11.44 16.88 8.43
CA LYS A 101 -10.20 17.65 8.32
C LYS A 101 -9.43 17.27 7.06
N SER A 102 -9.30 15.97 6.78
CA SER A 102 -8.62 15.48 5.57
C SER A 102 -9.28 16.01 4.29
N LEU A 103 -10.61 15.94 4.21
CA LEU A 103 -11.35 16.41 3.04
C LEU A 103 -11.22 17.92 2.85
N LEU A 104 -11.30 18.72 3.92
CA LEU A 104 -11.06 20.16 3.86
C LEU A 104 -9.64 20.50 3.40
N ASP A 105 -8.64 19.75 3.88
CA ASP A 105 -7.25 19.94 3.47
C ASP A 105 -7.02 19.54 2.00
N ASP A 106 -7.70 18.48 1.53
CA ASP A 106 -7.70 18.04 0.13
C ASP A 106 -8.39 19.07 -0.78
N GLU A 107 -9.54 19.61 -0.38
CA GLU A 107 -10.24 20.70 -1.09
C GLU A 107 -9.34 21.93 -1.21
N ARG A 108 -8.73 22.39 -0.12
CA ARG A 108 -7.78 23.51 -0.13
C ARG A 108 -6.57 23.23 -1.03
N ALA A 109 -6.07 21.99 -1.03
CA ALA A 109 -4.96 21.60 -1.91
C ALA A 109 -5.39 21.56 -3.38
N ALA A 110 -6.61 21.11 -3.68
CA ALA A 110 -7.18 21.14 -5.02
C ALA A 110 -7.37 22.59 -5.51
N THR A 111 -7.90 23.49 -4.67
CA THR A 111 -8.04 24.92 -4.98
C THR A 111 -6.67 25.55 -5.27
N ARG A 112 -5.65 25.28 -4.46
CA ARG A 112 -4.27 25.77 -4.70
C ARG A 112 -3.69 25.28 -6.02
N ARG A 113 -3.92 24.02 -6.39
CA ARG A 113 -3.46 23.46 -7.67
C ARG A 113 -4.22 24.07 -8.86
N ALA A 114 -5.52 24.31 -8.70
CA ALA A 114 -6.35 24.95 -9.71
C ALA A 114 -6.04 26.44 -9.90
N ALA A 115 -5.63 27.15 -8.84
CA ALA A 115 -5.35 28.58 -8.87
C ALA A 115 -4.03 28.94 -9.60
N GLY A 116 -3.07 28.01 -9.72
CA GLY A 116 -1.76 28.24 -10.33
C GLY A 116 -0.97 29.40 -9.68
N PRO A 117 0.31 29.63 -10.05
CA PRO A 117 1.09 30.75 -9.53
C PRO A 117 0.77 32.08 -10.25
N GLY A 118 -0.51 32.41 -10.45
CA GLY A 118 -0.91 33.57 -11.26
C GLY A 118 -2.26 34.23 -10.93
N LEU A 119 -3.10 33.66 -10.07
CA LEU A 119 -4.34 34.31 -9.63
C LEU A 119 -4.38 34.43 -8.10
N ALA A 120 -3.42 35.13 -7.51
CA ALA A 120 -3.67 35.77 -6.23
C ALA A 120 -4.53 37.01 -6.52
N VAL A 121 -5.85 36.87 -6.44
CA VAL A 121 -6.75 38.03 -6.35
C VAL A 121 -6.78 38.43 -4.88
N PRO A 122 -6.15 39.53 -4.45
CA PRO A 122 -6.29 40.02 -3.09
C PRO A 122 -7.75 40.42 -2.83
N GLY A 123 -8.31 39.94 -1.73
CA GLY A 123 -9.73 40.03 -1.36
C GLY A 123 -10.16 41.37 -0.80
N ASP A 124 -9.58 42.48 -1.28
CA ASP A 124 -9.66 43.77 -0.58
C ASP A 124 -10.47 44.83 -1.36
N LEU A 125 -11.32 44.43 -2.33
CA LEU A 125 -12.07 45.37 -3.17
C LEU A 125 -13.61 45.25 -3.10
N LEU A 126 -14.17 44.78 -1.98
CA LEU A 126 -15.62 44.79 -1.73
C LEU A 126 -15.96 45.28 -0.32
N THR A 127 -15.62 46.53 -0.02
CA THR A 127 -16.31 47.35 0.98
C THR A 127 -15.92 48.81 0.80
N GLN A 128 -16.71 49.53 0.00
CA GLN A 128 -16.98 50.96 0.21
C GLN A 128 -18.44 51.04 0.67
N PRO A 129 -18.73 51.91 1.64
CA PRO A 129 -19.34 53.19 1.28
C PRO A 129 -18.38 54.37 1.43
#